data_AF-A0A8J6HPI7-F1
#
_entry.id   AF-A0A8J6HPI7-F1
#
_cell.length_a   1.000
_cell.length_b   1.000
_cell.length_c   1.000
_cell.angle_alpha   90.00
_cell.angle_beta   90.00
_cell.angle_gamma   90.00
#
_symmetry.space_group_name_H-M   'P 1'
#
loop_
_entity.id
_entity.type
_entity.pdbx_description
1 polymer ?
#
loop_
_entity_poly.entity_id
_entity_poly.type
_entity_poly.pdbx_seq_one_letter_code
_entity_poly.pdbx_strand_id
1 'polypeptide(L)'
;MPESPFYFIMKNRIQEAQSSLQKLRAWKTVEAELDSLVSDVTRQMCERGRFSDLVTIKSNKMAVIVMAILRFLQQFSGVSSFTFYAQILFIEATDAIPQQWAAMLMMVIQAIFTLLAVLIVDVVGRKPLILTSIGGCCLTLIFNGVFFTIRDLSLLDVSHLGVLPLVGLILFIAFFALGLGGAVNLLLGELFPTNVKAKAACLKNMIFEIGMFVSTKFYQYMADEYSLVVPFFVFAACQFVGFLPCLKYVPQTRNKTLEQIQQELKREHRGVNHLLYKKKYLQISLDTMQSAFVLFLLVVSCAAVKLPPNFQKCNRKQPDLKECVFKAAQNGISQLTRAYDEVKIINVHPFELPALTIGAGKGPVAVDQKFKNCKLDGFHLMKLDDFEFDLEGKKVMIVGTFPEVTMKCEYELDGKILLVPIQGTGPSTIVLKNVKAKGVFPYEEFKKKDKTFVKFVSSSLTIDPELVSFNFENLFNGDKKLGDNVNQVLNDNWKEVFDDVIQDYIEVFNQILISVFNNLFSKVSLEDAFD
;
A
#
# COMPACT_ATOMS: atom_id res chain seq x y z
N MET A 1 -18.13 -6.47 32.81
CA MET A 1 -18.66 -7.83 32.62
C MET A 1 -18.94 -8.42 34.00
N PRO A 2 -20.13 -9.02 34.25
CA PRO A 2 -20.35 -9.78 35.48
C PRO A 2 -19.42 -11.00 35.52
N GLU A 3 -18.95 -11.35 36.73
CA GLU A 3 -18.09 -12.52 36.94
C GLU A 3 -18.84 -13.82 36.62
N SER A 4 -18.18 -14.71 35.88
CA SER A 4 -18.80 -15.96 35.41
C SER A 4 -19.08 -16.93 36.56
N PRO A 5 -20.12 -17.79 36.46
CA PRO A 5 -20.36 -18.86 37.43
C PRO A 5 -19.13 -19.76 37.66
N PHE A 6 -18.33 -19.94 36.61
CA PHE A 6 -17.06 -20.67 36.65
C PHE A 6 -16.04 -20.05 37.63
N TYR A 7 -15.94 -18.71 37.66
CA TYR A 7 -15.04 -18.00 38.56
C TYR A 7 -15.41 -18.20 40.03
N PHE A 8 -16.70 -18.12 40.36
CA PHE A 8 -17.20 -18.30 41.72
C PHE A 8 -16.97 -19.74 42.22
N ILE A 9 -17.19 -20.75 41.39
CA ILE A 9 -16.87 -22.15 41.72
C ILE A 9 -15.37 -22.32 41.95
N MET A 10 -14.51 -21.70 41.13
CA MET A 10 -13.05 -21.76 41.30
C MET A 10 -12.56 -21.15 42.63
N LYS A 11 -13.31 -20.20 43.19
CA LYS A 11 -13.05 -19.58 44.51
C LYS A 11 -13.77 -20.28 45.66
N ASN A 12 -14.37 -21.44 45.41
CA ASN A 12 -15.17 -22.21 46.37
C ASN A 12 -16.42 -21.47 46.89
N ARG A 13 -17.00 -20.57 46.07
CA ARG A 13 -18.18 -19.75 46.37
C ARG A 13 -19.42 -20.23 45.61
N ILE A 14 -19.95 -21.38 46.00
CA ILE A 14 -21.02 -22.08 45.25
C ILE A 14 -22.35 -21.30 45.22
N GLN A 15 -22.70 -20.56 46.28
CA GLN A 15 -23.94 -19.77 46.33
C GLN A 15 -23.93 -18.57 45.36
N GLU A 16 -22.78 -17.89 45.22
CA GLU A 16 -22.59 -16.81 44.25
C GLU A 16 -22.61 -17.37 42.81
N ALA A 17 -22.05 -18.57 42.61
CA ALA A 17 -22.11 -19.27 41.33
C ALA A 17 -23.56 -19.61 40.91
N GLN A 18 -24.38 -20.13 41.83
CA GLN A 18 -25.80 -20.41 41.60
C GLN A 18 -26.56 -19.15 41.20
N SER A 19 -26.32 -18.05 41.92
CA SER A 19 -26.97 -16.76 41.66
C SER A 19 -26.57 -16.17 40.29
N SER A 20 -25.30 -16.32 39.89
CA SER A 20 -24.81 -15.91 38.57
C SER A 20 -25.38 -16.80 37.46
N LEU A 21 -25.48 -18.11 37.69
CA LEU A 21 -26.03 -19.08 36.74
C LEU A 21 -27.54 -18.89 36.52
N GLN A 22 -28.29 -18.59 37.59
CA GLN A 22 -29.72 -18.22 37.53
C GLN A 22 -29.94 -16.93 36.73
N LYS A 23 -29.07 -15.93 36.88
CA LYS A 23 -29.11 -14.71 36.06
C LYS A 23 -28.84 -14.98 34.57
N LEU A 24 -27.95 -15.91 34.24
CA LEU A 24 -27.59 -16.27 32.87
C LEU A 24 -28.66 -17.11 32.15
N ARG A 25 -29.28 -18.06 32.86
CA ARG A 25 -30.30 -18.97 32.31
C ARG A 25 -31.72 -18.40 32.37
N ALA A 26 -31.98 -17.42 33.24
CA ALA A 26 -33.31 -16.83 33.51
C ALA A 26 -34.36 -17.82 34.02
N TRP A 27 -33.95 -18.98 34.55
CA TRP A 27 -34.83 -20.07 35.01
C TRP A 27 -34.63 -20.30 36.52
N LYS A 28 -35.68 -20.82 37.21
CA LYS A 28 -35.64 -21.08 38.66
C LYS A 28 -34.85 -22.32 39.06
N THR A 29 -34.87 -23.36 38.22
CA THR A 29 -34.25 -24.66 38.54
C THR A 29 -32.95 -24.81 37.78
N VAL A 30 -31.83 -24.66 38.48
CA VAL A 30 -30.48 -24.71 37.88
C VAL A 30 -29.56 -25.66 38.66
N GLU A 31 -30.10 -26.37 39.65
CA GLU A 31 -29.35 -27.22 40.58
C GLU A 31 -28.62 -28.36 39.86
N ALA A 32 -29.28 -29.05 38.93
CA ALA A 32 -28.65 -30.14 38.16
C ALA A 32 -27.51 -29.66 37.25
N GLU A 33 -27.64 -28.46 36.67
CA GLU A 33 -26.61 -27.86 35.83
C GLU A 33 -25.47 -27.29 36.68
N LEU A 34 -25.78 -26.73 37.86
CA LEU A 34 -24.79 -26.28 38.83
C LEU A 34 -23.95 -27.45 39.35
N ASP A 35 -24.57 -28.58 39.71
CA ASP A 35 -23.84 -29.77 40.17
C ASP A 35 -22.93 -30.35 39.09
N SER A 36 -23.42 -30.40 37.84
CA SER A 36 -22.59 -30.72 36.67
C SER A 36 -21.39 -29.78 36.56
N LEU A 37 -21.63 -28.46 36.61
CA LEU A 37 -20.59 -27.44 36.50
C LEU A 37 -19.57 -27.52 37.64
N VAL A 38 -20.03 -27.77 38.87
CA VAL A 38 -19.18 -27.92 40.06
C VAL A 38 -18.32 -29.16 39.94
N SER A 39 -18.87 -30.29 39.50
CA SER A 39 -18.08 -31.51 39.27
C SER A 39 -17.01 -31.30 38.18
N ASP A 40 -17.36 -30.59 37.09
CA ASP A 40 -16.44 -30.32 35.98
C ASP A 40 -15.34 -29.32 36.36
N VAL A 41 -15.67 -28.25 37.08
CA VAL A 41 -14.68 -27.26 37.57
C VAL A 41 -13.77 -27.90 38.62
N THR A 42 -14.31 -28.68 39.55
CA THR A 42 -13.51 -29.34 40.60
C THR A 42 -12.56 -30.37 39.97
N ARG A 43 -13.02 -31.14 38.98
CA ARG A 43 -12.17 -32.04 38.19
C ARG A 43 -11.07 -31.28 37.45
N GLN A 44 -11.39 -30.14 36.83
CA GLN A 44 -10.41 -29.28 36.14
C GLN A 44 -9.41 -28.62 37.10
N MET A 45 -9.80 -28.30 38.33
CA MET A 45 -8.89 -27.75 39.35
C MET A 45 -7.93 -28.82 39.90
N CYS A 46 -8.37 -30.07 39.99
CA CYS A 46 -7.52 -31.21 40.36
C CYS A 46 -6.53 -31.58 39.24
N GLU A 47 -6.92 -31.45 37.97
CA GLU A 47 -6.05 -31.66 36.81
C GLU A 47 -5.26 -30.39 36.44
N ARG A 48 -4.32 -29.95 37.29
CA ARG A 48 -3.35 -28.93 36.88
C ARG A 48 -2.42 -29.51 35.80
N GLY A 49 -2.82 -29.39 34.53
CA GLY A 49 -2.04 -29.88 33.39
C GLY A 49 -0.63 -29.32 33.41
N ARG A 50 0.40 -30.17 33.32
CA ARG A 50 1.83 -29.79 33.31
C ARG A 50 2.25 -29.33 31.90
N PHE A 51 3.36 -28.59 31.79
CA PHE A 51 3.92 -28.27 30.47
C PHE A 51 4.33 -29.54 29.69
N SER A 52 4.77 -30.58 30.42
CA SER A 52 5.07 -31.90 29.82
C SER A 52 3.84 -32.54 29.16
N ASP A 53 2.63 -32.29 29.66
CA ASP A 53 1.41 -32.94 29.16
C ASP A 53 1.03 -32.48 27.74
N LEU A 54 1.60 -31.36 27.27
CA LEU A 54 1.48 -30.94 25.88
C LEU A 54 2.24 -31.86 24.92
N VAL A 55 3.34 -32.47 25.35
CA VAL A 55 4.23 -33.27 24.51
C VAL A 55 4.09 -34.77 24.82
N THR A 56 3.78 -35.13 26.06
CA THR A 56 3.64 -36.52 26.51
C THR A 56 2.31 -37.14 26.05
N ILE A 57 1.21 -36.39 26.11
CA ILE A 57 -0.10 -36.90 25.70
C ILE A 57 -0.21 -36.86 24.17
N LYS A 58 -0.41 -38.02 23.54
CA LYS A 58 -0.44 -38.18 22.07
C LYS A 58 -1.38 -37.19 21.37
N SER A 59 -2.56 -36.93 21.94
CA SER A 59 -3.54 -36.01 21.36
C SER A 59 -3.09 -34.54 21.42
N ASN A 60 -2.62 -34.10 22.60
CA ASN A 60 -2.06 -32.76 22.77
C ASN A 60 -0.82 -32.57 21.91
N LYS A 61 0.06 -33.57 21.81
CA LYS A 61 1.24 -33.55 20.95
C LYS A 61 0.86 -33.33 19.49
N MET A 62 -0.15 -34.05 19.00
CA MET A 62 -0.65 -33.85 17.64
C MET A 62 -1.28 -32.47 17.44
N ALA A 63 -2.03 -31.95 18.43
CA ALA A 63 -2.55 -30.59 18.40
C ALA A 63 -1.43 -29.53 18.37
N VAL A 64 -0.35 -29.70 19.14
CA VAL A 64 0.83 -28.83 19.12
C VAL A 64 1.49 -28.87 17.75
N ILE A 65 1.68 -30.05 17.16
CA ILE A 65 2.27 -30.19 15.82
C ILE A 65 1.40 -29.48 14.77
N VAL A 66 0.07 -29.68 14.81
CA VAL A 66 -0.86 -29.02 13.89
C VAL A 66 -0.78 -27.50 14.04
N MET A 67 -0.80 -26.98 15.27
CA MET A 67 -0.69 -25.55 15.51
C MET A 67 0.67 -24.99 15.10
N ALA A 68 1.77 -25.71 15.33
CA ALA A 68 3.10 -25.31 14.91
C ALA A 68 3.20 -25.22 13.38
N ILE A 69 2.67 -26.21 12.66
CA ILE A 69 2.61 -26.19 11.19
C ILE A 69 1.76 -25.00 10.70
N LEU A 70 0.57 -24.79 11.27
CA LEU A 70 -0.30 -23.69 10.88
C LEU A 70 0.34 -22.32 11.15
N ARG A 71 1.05 -22.15 12.27
CA ARG A 71 1.75 -20.90 12.60
C ARG A 71 2.96 -20.66 11.71
N PHE A 72 3.71 -21.72 11.40
CA PHE A 72 4.78 -21.65 10.43
C PHE A 72 4.23 -21.21 9.06
N LEU A 73 3.17 -21.84 8.56
CA LEU A 73 2.58 -21.47 7.27
C LEU A 73 1.92 -20.10 7.27
N GLN A 74 1.33 -19.68 8.39
CA GLN A 74 0.81 -18.32 8.54
C GLN A 74 1.94 -17.30 8.34
N GLN A 75 3.13 -17.57 8.89
CA GLN A 75 4.24 -16.63 8.88
C GLN A 75 5.04 -16.67 7.57
N PHE A 76 5.30 -17.88 7.06
CA PHE A 76 5.91 -18.12 5.75
C PHE A 76 4.90 -17.95 4.59
N SER A 77 3.76 -17.30 4.84
CA SER A 77 2.93 -16.71 3.78
C SER A 77 3.48 -15.37 3.31
N GLY A 78 4.34 -14.74 4.12
CA GLY A 78 4.88 -13.41 3.87
C GLY A 78 4.09 -12.28 4.53
N VAL A 79 2.99 -12.55 5.24
CA VAL A 79 2.10 -11.50 5.78
C VAL A 79 2.84 -10.44 6.61
N SER A 80 3.69 -10.83 7.57
CA SER A 80 4.38 -9.84 8.41
C SER A 80 5.45 -9.10 7.62
N SER A 81 6.18 -9.78 6.74
CA SER A 81 7.17 -9.16 5.87
C SER A 81 6.52 -8.13 4.95
N PHE A 82 5.42 -8.48 4.29
CA PHE A 82 4.69 -7.57 3.42
C PHE A 82 4.02 -6.43 4.18
N THR A 83 3.61 -6.66 5.43
CA THR A 83 3.05 -5.58 6.28
C THR A 83 4.13 -4.58 6.66
N PHE A 84 5.32 -5.04 7.08
CA PHE A 84 6.43 -4.14 7.45
C PHE A 84 7.02 -3.42 6.24
N TYR A 85 7.14 -4.11 5.10
CA TYR A 85 7.67 -3.57 3.85
C TYR A 85 6.59 -3.14 2.86
N ALA A 86 5.38 -2.88 3.37
CA ALA A 86 4.19 -2.48 2.61
C ALA A 86 4.49 -1.34 1.64
N GLN A 87 5.17 -0.32 2.14
CA GLN A 87 5.48 0.88 1.40
C GLN A 87 6.43 0.62 0.22
N ILE A 88 7.48 -0.17 0.43
CA ILE A 88 8.45 -0.54 -0.61
C ILE A 88 7.77 -1.38 -1.69
N LEU A 89 6.98 -2.37 -1.28
CA LEU A 89 6.21 -3.20 -2.22
C LEU A 89 5.20 -2.39 -3.04
N PHE A 90 4.63 -1.34 -2.47
CA PHE A 90 3.72 -0.45 -3.18
C PHE A 90 4.42 0.48 -4.16
N ILE A 91 5.57 1.06 -3.79
CA ILE A 91 6.43 1.84 -4.72
C ILE A 91 6.78 0.98 -5.93
N GLU A 92 7.17 -0.26 -5.68
CA GLU A 92 7.55 -1.20 -6.73
C GLU A 92 6.35 -1.70 -7.55
N ALA A 93 5.20 -1.89 -6.92
CA ALA A 93 4.00 -2.33 -7.60
C ALA A 93 3.42 -1.24 -8.52
N THR A 94 3.27 0.00 -8.03
CA THR A 94 2.60 1.06 -8.77
C THR A 94 2.88 2.46 -8.23
N ASP A 95 3.10 3.42 -9.14
CA ASP A 95 3.15 4.87 -8.80
C ASP A 95 1.75 5.48 -8.60
N ALA A 96 0.70 4.68 -8.70
CA ALA A 96 -0.67 5.15 -8.75
C ALA A 96 -1.22 5.59 -7.37
N ILE A 97 -0.68 5.09 -6.26
CA ILE A 97 -1.15 5.39 -4.91
C ILE A 97 0.01 5.98 -4.10
N PRO A 98 -0.16 7.15 -3.45
CA PRO A 98 0.89 7.70 -2.60
C PRO A 98 1.27 6.72 -1.49
N GLN A 99 2.57 6.49 -1.29
CA GLN A 99 3.15 5.47 -0.40
C GLN A 99 2.58 5.48 1.03
N GLN A 100 2.23 6.66 1.56
CA GLN A 100 1.66 6.81 2.90
C GLN A 100 0.32 6.09 3.08
N TRP A 101 -0.45 5.88 2.01
CA TRP A 101 -1.74 5.21 2.06
C TRP A 101 -1.64 3.69 1.92
N ALA A 102 -0.48 3.15 1.50
CA ALA A 102 -0.28 1.73 1.21
C ALA A 102 -0.60 0.83 2.41
N ALA A 103 0.06 1.08 3.54
CA ALA A 103 -0.12 0.31 4.77
C ALA A 103 -1.54 0.49 5.34
N MET A 104 -2.10 1.70 5.24
CA MET A 104 -3.47 1.99 5.70
C MET A 104 -4.50 1.19 4.89
N LEU A 105 -4.38 1.19 3.56
CA LEU A 105 -5.26 0.46 2.66
C LEU A 105 -5.21 -1.05 2.93
N MET A 106 -3.99 -1.61 3.09
CA MET A 106 -3.82 -3.02 3.44
C MET A 106 -4.50 -3.38 4.76
N MET A 107 -4.36 -2.55 5.80
CA MET A 107 -4.98 -2.79 7.10
C MET A 107 -6.51 -2.65 7.07
N VAL A 108 -7.05 -1.68 6.33
CA VAL A 108 -8.51 -1.52 6.16
C VAL A 108 -9.12 -2.72 5.46
N ILE A 109 -8.50 -3.16 4.36
CA ILE A 109 -8.93 -4.35 3.61
C ILE A 109 -8.85 -5.59 4.50
N GLN A 110 -7.74 -5.76 5.23
CA GLN A 110 -7.59 -6.86 6.17
C GLN A 110 -8.69 -6.85 7.23
N ALA A 111 -9.05 -5.69 7.78
CA ALA A 111 -10.14 -5.58 8.75
C ALA A 111 -11.49 -5.99 8.16
N ILE A 112 -11.84 -5.50 6.97
CA ILE A 112 -13.09 -5.83 6.27
C ILE A 112 -13.19 -7.35 6.02
N PHE A 113 -12.14 -7.94 5.46
CA PHE A 113 -12.13 -9.38 5.18
C PHE A 113 -12.09 -10.23 6.45
N THR A 114 -11.52 -9.74 7.55
CA THR A 114 -11.56 -10.42 8.85
C THR A 114 -12.98 -10.44 9.41
N LEU A 115 -13.73 -9.33 9.29
CA LEU A 115 -15.15 -9.29 9.70
C LEU A 115 -15.99 -10.26 8.87
N LEU A 116 -15.79 -10.28 7.55
CA LEU A 116 -16.39 -11.28 6.65
C LEU A 116 -16.03 -12.71 7.05
N ALA A 117 -14.76 -12.96 7.42
CA ALA A 117 -14.30 -14.27 7.86
C ALA A 117 -15.07 -14.76 9.07
N VAL A 118 -15.34 -13.89 10.06
CA VAL A 118 -16.11 -14.24 11.26
C VAL A 118 -17.52 -14.70 10.90
N LEU A 119 -18.19 -14.06 9.94
CA LEU A 119 -19.53 -14.47 9.51
C LEU A 119 -19.52 -15.81 8.75
N ILE A 120 -18.48 -16.04 7.94
CA ILE A 120 -18.36 -17.23 7.08
C ILE A 120 -17.86 -18.44 7.87
N VAL A 121 -17.08 -18.25 8.94
CA VAL A 121 -16.39 -19.34 9.65
C VAL A 121 -17.34 -20.37 10.24
N ASP A 122 -18.53 -19.94 10.68
CA ASP A 122 -19.53 -20.82 11.28
C ASP A 122 -20.33 -21.59 10.22
N VAL A 123 -20.42 -21.03 9.00
CA VAL A 123 -21.15 -21.64 7.86
C VAL A 123 -20.26 -22.59 7.05
N VAL A 124 -18.99 -22.26 6.83
CA VAL A 124 -18.07 -23.06 5.99
C VAL A 124 -17.25 -24.02 6.85
N GLY A 125 -16.91 -23.62 8.08
CA GLY A 125 -16.04 -24.36 8.98
C GLY A 125 -14.56 -24.04 8.75
N ARG A 126 -13.72 -24.48 9.69
CA ARG A 126 -12.38 -23.91 9.90
C ARG A 126 -11.35 -24.56 8.95
N LYS A 127 -11.43 -25.88 8.77
CA LYS A 127 -10.55 -26.63 7.85
C LYS A 127 -10.63 -26.15 6.40
N PRO A 128 -11.82 -26.05 5.76
CA PRO A 128 -11.92 -25.56 4.38
C PRO A 128 -11.46 -24.10 4.23
N LEU A 129 -11.72 -23.24 5.22
CA LEU A 129 -11.21 -21.85 5.19
C LEU A 129 -9.67 -21.78 5.26
N ILE A 130 -9.04 -22.59 6.10
CA ILE A 130 -7.57 -22.65 6.16
C ILE A 130 -6.99 -23.15 4.85
N LEU A 131 -7.59 -24.18 4.23
CA LEU A 131 -7.11 -24.74 2.97
C LEU A 131 -7.27 -23.78 1.79
N THR A 132 -8.43 -23.13 1.68
CA THR A 132 -8.68 -22.10 0.66
C THR A 132 -7.72 -20.93 0.81
N SER A 133 -7.44 -20.51 2.04
CA SER A 133 -6.47 -19.46 2.33
C SER A 133 -5.06 -19.84 1.89
N ILE A 134 -4.55 -21.02 2.28
CA ILE A 134 -3.22 -21.48 1.85
C ILE A 134 -3.12 -21.58 0.31
N GLY A 135 -4.13 -22.14 -0.33
CA GLY A 135 -4.18 -22.26 -1.80
C GLY A 135 -4.27 -20.90 -2.50
N GLY A 136 -5.14 -20.01 -2.03
CA GLY A 136 -5.31 -18.65 -2.55
C GLY A 136 -4.05 -17.80 -2.37
N CYS A 137 -3.45 -17.83 -1.19
CA CYS A 137 -2.15 -17.19 -0.93
C CYS A 137 -1.08 -17.73 -1.89
N CYS A 138 -0.97 -19.05 -2.05
CA CYS A 138 -0.02 -19.65 -3.00
C CYS A 138 -0.23 -19.13 -4.44
N LEU A 139 -1.47 -19.12 -4.94
CA LEU A 139 -1.77 -18.62 -6.29
C LEU A 139 -1.41 -17.13 -6.44
N THR A 140 -1.81 -16.30 -5.48
CA THR A 140 -1.53 -14.86 -5.52
C THR A 140 -0.03 -14.55 -5.40
N LEU A 141 0.72 -15.34 -4.63
CA LEU A 141 2.18 -15.22 -4.53
C LEU A 141 2.86 -15.62 -5.84
N ILE A 142 2.45 -16.72 -6.47
CA ILE A 142 2.96 -17.13 -7.79
C ILE A 142 2.63 -16.07 -8.83
N PHE A 143 1.41 -15.55 -8.82
CA PHE A 143 0.99 -14.51 -9.74
C PHE A 143 1.86 -13.25 -9.62
N ASN A 144 2.05 -12.73 -8.40
CA ASN A 144 2.92 -11.58 -8.16
C ASN A 144 4.37 -11.88 -8.52
N GLY A 145 4.89 -13.06 -8.12
CA GLY A 145 6.25 -13.48 -8.45
C GLY A 145 6.47 -13.54 -9.96
N VAL A 146 5.57 -14.15 -10.72
CA VAL A 146 5.62 -14.21 -12.19
C VAL A 146 5.52 -12.81 -12.79
N PHE A 147 4.64 -11.95 -12.28
CA PHE A 147 4.53 -10.58 -12.76
C PHE A 147 5.85 -9.81 -12.57
N PHE A 148 6.42 -9.84 -11.36
CA PHE A 148 7.69 -9.17 -11.08
C PHE A 148 8.85 -9.79 -11.88
N THR A 149 8.88 -11.10 -12.10
CA THR A 149 9.86 -11.74 -13.01
C THR A 149 9.71 -11.26 -14.45
N ILE A 150 8.48 -11.16 -14.95
CA ILE A 150 8.20 -10.68 -16.31
C ILE A 150 8.65 -9.21 -16.46
N ARG A 151 8.43 -8.40 -15.41
CA ARG A 151 8.88 -7.01 -15.32
C ARG A 151 10.41 -6.92 -15.32
N ASP A 152 11.08 -7.65 -14.42
CA ASP A 152 12.54 -7.62 -14.24
C ASP A 152 13.29 -8.17 -15.46
N LEU A 153 12.80 -9.27 -16.07
CA LEU A 153 13.38 -9.88 -17.28
C LEU A 153 12.88 -9.24 -18.59
N SER A 154 12.00 -8.24 -18.52
CA SER A 154 11.42 -7.56 -19.69
C SER A 154 10.80 -8.51 -20.74
N LEU A 155 10.26 -9.66 -20.34
CA LEU A 155 9.79 -10.72 -21.26
C LEU A 155 8.44 -10.38 -21.94
N LEU A 156 7.50 -9.73 -21.24
CA LEU A 156 6.20 -9.26 -21.73
C LEU A 156 5.98 -7.79 -21.34
N ASP A 157 5.29 -6.99 -22.18
CA ASP A 157 5.04 -5.58 -21.87
C ASP A 157 3.84 -5.46 -20.93
N VAL A 158 4.12 -5.45 -19.62
CA VAL A 158 3.14 -5.31 -18.52
C VAL A 158 3.05 -3.87 -18.02
N SER A 159 3.56 -2.88 -18.77
CA SER A 159 3.60 -1.47 -18.35
C SER A 159 2.19 -0.87 -18.15
N HIS A 160 1.21 -1.32 -18.94
CA HIS A 160 -0.21 -0.98 -18.78
C HIS A 160 -0.90 -1.74 -17.63
N LEU A 161 -0.20 -2.69 -17.01
CA LEU A 161 -0.72 -3.61 -16.00
C LEU A 161 -0.09 -3.36 -14.62
N GLY A 162 0.49 -2.18 -14.36
CA GLY A 162 1.06 -1.83 -13.05
C GLY A 162 0.06 -1.89 -11.88
N VAL A 163 -1.25 -1.92 -12.15
CA VAL A 163 -2.28 -2.15 -11.12
C VAL A 163 -2.38 -3.64 -10.71
N LEU A 164 -1.90 -4.57 -11.54
CA LEU A 164 -2.08 -6.02 -11.30
C LEU A 164 -1.35 -6.53 -10.04
N PRO A 165 -0.10 -6.14 -9.74
CA PRO A 165 0.56 -6.56 -8.50
C PRO A 165 -0.18 -6.03 -7.27
N LEU A 166 -0.67 -4.79 -7.34
CA LEU A 166 -1.48 -4.22 -6.27
C LEU A 166 -2.75 -5.05 -6.02
N VAL A 167 -3.49 -5.38 -7.08
CA VAL A 167 -4.69 -6.23 -6.95
C VAL A 167 -4.31 -7.63 -6.44
N GLY A 168 -3.18 -8.18 -6.89
CA GLY A 168 -2.64 -9.44 -6.40
C GLY A 168 -2.30 -9.41 -4.90
N LEU A 169 -1.71 -8.33 -4.41
CA LEU A 169 -1.42 -8.11 -2.99
C LEU A 169 -2.71 -7.94 -2.16
N ILE A 170 -3.68 -7.19 -2.67
CA ILE A 170 -4.99 -7.04 -2.05
C ILE A 170 -5.69 -8.40 -1.90
N LEU A 171 -5.66 -9.21 -2.96
CA LEU A 171 -6.22 -10.55 -2.92
C LEU A 171 -5.47 -11.48 -1.98
N PHE A 172 -4.14 -11.39 -1.95
CA PHE A 172 -3.34 -12.12 -0.97
C PHE A 172 -3.82 -11.84 0.45
N ILE A 173 -4.01 -10.57 0.82
CA ILE A 173 -4.51 -10.16 2.14
C ILE A 173 -5.93 -10.67 2.39
N ALA A 174 -6.80 -10.60 1.39
CA ALA A 174 -8.17 -11.09 1.48
C ALA A 174 -8.19 -12.60 1.78
N PHE A 175 -7.46 -13.41 1.00
CA PHE A 175 -7.35 -14.85 1.24
C PHE A 175 -6.71 -15.16 2.59
N PHE A 176 -5.67 -14.42 2.98
CA PHE A 176 -5.03 -14.56 4.27
C PHE A 176 -6.02 -14.31 5.41
N ALA A 177 -6.73 -13.19 5.38
CA ALA A 177 -7.68 -12.79 6.42
C ALA A 177 -8.83 -13.80 6.59
N LEU A 178 -9.33 -14.36 5.48
CA LEU A 178 -10.44 -15.33 5.49
C LEU A 178 -10.12 -16.66 6.21
N GLY A 179 -8.86 -17.11 6.20
CA GLY A 179 -8.48 -18.42 6.76
C GLY A 179 -7.30 -18.38 7.71
N LEU A 180 -6.09 -18.20 7.18
CA LEU A 180 -4.86 -18.23 7.96
C LEU A 180 -4.84 -17.19 9.10
N GLY A 181 -5.42 -16.01 8.87
CA GLY A 181 -5.58 -14.95 9.87
C GLY A 181 -6.57 -15.32 10.98
N GLY A 182 -7.85 -15.41 10.66
CA GLY A 182 -8.92 -15.64 11.65
C GLY A 182 -9.01 -17.08 12.16
N ALA A 183 -9.14 -18.05 11.26
CA ALA A 183 -9.50 -19.42 11.62
C ALA A 183 -8.42 -20.14 12.44
N VAL A 184 -7.13 -19.87 12.18
CA VAL A 184 -6.01 -20.45 12.95
C VAL A 184 -5.99 -19.92 14.39
N ASN A 185 -6.43 -18.67 14.62
CA ASN A 185 -6.54 -18.12 15.97
C ASN A 185 -7.65 -18.81 16.78
N LEU A 186 -8.77 -19.12 16.14
CA LEU A 186 -9.90 -19.82 16.77
C LEU A 186 -9.59 -21.29 17.09
N LEU A 187 -8.83 -21.96 16.22
CA LEU A 187 -8.51 -23.39 16.33
C LEU A 187 -7.82 -23.76 17.66
N LEU A 188 -7.08 -22.82 18.28
CA LEU A 188 -6.46 -23.01 19.60
C LEU A 188 -7.50 -23.37 20.67
N GLY A 189 -8.65 -22.69 20.65
CA GLY A 189 -9.73 -22.90 21.62
C GLY A 189 -10.41 -24.26 21.49
N GLU A 190 -10.33 -24.87 20.31
CA GLU A 190 -11.06 -26.08 19.91
C GLU A 190 -10.16 -27.34 19.90
N LEU A 191 -8.84 -27.17 19.78
CA LEU A 191 -7.87 -28.27 19.76
C LEU A 191 -7.40 -28.71 21.14
N PHE A 192 -7.31 -27.80 22.11
CA PHE A 192 -6.71 -28.08 23.41
C PHE A 192 -7.75 -28.17 24.54
N PRO A 193 -7.63 -29.15 25.45
CA PRO A 193 -8.44 -29.20 26.64
C PRO A 193 -8.10 -28.06 27.60
N THR A 194 -9.09 -27.67 28.41
CA THR A 194 -9.04 -26.47 29.27
C THR A 194 -7.84 -26.47 30.23
N ASN A 195 -7.43 -27.65 30.72
CA ASN A 195 -6.32 -27.84 31.64
C ASN A 195 -4.93 -27.46 31.08
N VAL A 196 -4.72 -27.52 29.76
CA VAL A 196 -3.44 -27.17 29.09
C VAL A 196 -3.55 -25.99 28.12
N LYS A 197 -4.77 -25.49 27.87
CA LYS A 197 -5.07 -24.46 26.86
C LYS A 197 -4.25 -23.18 27.05
N ALA A 198 -4.13 -22.68 28.28
CA ALA A 198 -3.33 -21.48 28.57
C ALA A 198 -1.84 -21.68 28.22
N LYS A 199 -1.29 -22.85 28.52
CA LYS A 199 0.11 -23.20 28.20
C LYS A 199 0.33 -23.37 26.71
N ALA A 200 -0.63 -23.98 26.02
CA ALA A 200 -0.64 -24.10 24.57
C ALA A 200 -0.72 -22.72 23.89
N ALA A 201 -1.49 -21.78 24.46
CA ALA A 201 -1.57 -20.41 23.99
C ALA A 201 -0.21 -19.70 24.04
N CYS A 202 0.51 -19.82 25.17
CA CYS A 202 1.86 -19.27 25.30
C CYS A 202 2.82 -19.85 24.26
N LEU A 203 2.84 -21.19 24.11
CA LEU A 203 3.70 -21.85 23.13
C LEU A 203 3.36 -21.43 21.68
N LYS A 204 2.06 -21.35 21.36
CA LYS A 204 1.58 -20.90 20.05
C LYS A 204 2.02 -19.46 19.74
N ASN A 205 1.91 -18.55 20.71
CA ASN A 205 2.34 -17.16 20.54
C ASN A 205 3.87 -17.08 20.40
N MET A 206 4.62 -17.85 21.19
CA MET A 206 6.09 -17.88 21.06
C MET A 206 6.54 -18.35 19.67
N ILE A 207 5.91 -19.40 19.13
CA ILE A 207 6.18 -19.87 17.75
C ILE A 207 5.84 -18.78 16.72
N PHE A 208 4.74 -18.05 16.94
CA PHE A 208 4.33 -16.96 16.06
C PHE A 208 5.35 -15.82 16.04
N GLU A 209 5.76 -15.31 17.21
CA GLU A 209 6.70 -14.18 17.31
C GLU A 209 8.10 -14.55 16.80
N ILE A 210 8.60 -15.75 17.14
CA ILE A 210 9.88 -16.24 16.62
C ILE A 210 9.79 -16.40 15.10
N GLY A 211 8.69 -16.98 14.60
CA GLY A 211 8.45 -17.10 13.18
C GLY A 211 8.48 -15.73 12.50
N MET A 212 7.86 -14.71 13.10
CA MET A 212 7.78 -13.36 12.55
C MET A 212 9.17 -12.75 12.40
N PHE A 213 9.98 -12.83 13.45
CA PHE A 213 11.37 -12.38 13.38
C PHE A 213 12.14 -13.09 12.26
N VAL A 214 12.04 -14.42 12.19
CA VAL A 214 12.75 -15.22 11.18
C VAL A 214 12.28 -14.88 9.77
N SER A 215 10.97 -14.80 9.51
CA SER A 215 10.46 -14.54 8.17
C SER A 215 10.76 -13.13 7.69
N THR A 216 10.71 -12.13 8.58
CA THR A 216 10.99 -10.74 8.23
C THR A 216 12.48 -10.57 7.93
N LYS A 217 13.38 -11.18 8.72
CA LYS A 217 14.81 -11.17 8.42
C LYS A 217 15.19 -11.97 7.19
N PHE A 218 14.55 -13.12 6.99
CA PHE A 218 14.75 -13.93 5.80
C PHE A 218 14.28 -13.20 4.53
N TYR A 219 13.13 -12.51 4.60
CA TYR A 219 12.66 -11.62 3.54
C TYR A 219 13.68 -10.52 3.22
N GLN A 220 14.15 -9.80 4.24
CA GLN A 220 15.13 -8.72 4.07
C GLN A 220 16.40 -9.23 3.37
N TYR A 221 16.97 -10.34 3.86
CA TYR A 221 18.15 -10.96 3.24
C TYR A 221 17.93 -11.33 1.76
N MET A 222 16.78 -11.93 1.43
CA MET A 222 16.47 -12.29 0.03
C MET A 222 16.26 -11.07 -0.86
N ALA A 223 15.68 -10.00 -0.32
CA ALA A 223 15.44 -8.76 -1.05
C ALA A 223 16.75 -8.01 -1.32
N ASP A 224 17.67 -7.97 -0.35
CA ASP A 224 18.93 -7.24 -0.44
C ASP A 224 19.96 -7.95 -1.33
N GLU A 225 20.07 -9.29 -1.26
CA GLU A 225 21.11 -10.06 -1.98
C GLU A 225 20.70 -10.51 -3.40
N TYR A 226 19.40 -10.69 -3.66
CA TYR A 226 18.93 -11.24 -4.94
C TYR A 226 18.03 -10.27 -5.70
N SER A 227 16.74 -10.24 -5.36
CA SER A 227 15.71 -9.37 -5.95
C SER A 227 14.42 -9.58 -5.18
N LEU A 228 13.53 -8.57 -5.19
CA LEU A 228 12.19 -8.62 -4.64
C LEU A 228 11.32 -9.78 -5.17
N VAL A 229 11.68 -10.36 -6.32
CA VAL A 229 11.00 -11.51 -6.93
C VAL A 229 11.18 -12.79 -6.11
N VAL A 230 12.37 -13.04 -5.57
CA VAL A 230 12.74 -14.31 -4.92
C VAL A 230 11.85 -14.64 -3.71
N PRO A 231 11.57 -13.69 -2.79
CA PRO A 231 10.66 -13.94 -1.67
C PRO A 231 9.28 -14.45 -2.07
N PHE A 232 8.70 -13.97 -3.17
CA PHE A 232 7.37 -14.41 -3.62
C PHE A 232 7.34 -15.90 -3.96
N PHE A 233 8.33 -16.39 -4.71
CA PHE A 233 8.42 -17.80 -5.07
C PHE A 233 8.77 -18.70 -3.89
N VAL A 234 9.65 -18.24 -3.00
CA VAL A 234 10.01 -19.01 -1.80
C VAL A 234 8.81 -19.17 -0.87
N PHE A 235 8.07 -18.09 -0.60
CA PHE A 235 6.83 -18.17 0.19
C PHE A 235 5.75 -19.00 -0.51
N ALA A 236 5.60 -18.89 -1.84
CA ALA A 236 4.69 -19.75 -2.59
C ALA A 236 5.05 -21.25 -2.45
N ALA A 237 6.32 -21.60 -2.57
CA ALA A 237 6.79 -22.96 -2.38
C ALA A 237 6.52 -23.47 -0.95
N CYS A 238 6.75 -22.64 0.07
CA CYS A 238 6.39 -22.97 1.45
C CYS A 238 4.89 -23.22 1.62
N GLN A 239 4.02 -22.39 1.02
CA GLN A 239 2.57 -22.60 1.06
C GLN A 239 2.17 -23.90 0.35
N PHE A 240 2.73 -24.17 -0.82
CA PHE A 240 2.45 -25.38 -1.60
C PHE A 240 2.84 -26.66 -0.83
N VAL A 241 4.05 -26.71 -0.29
CA VAL A 241 4.53 -27.84 0.52
C VAL A 241 3.70 -27.97 1.80
N GLY A 242 3.31 -26.85 2.41
CA GLY A 242 2.46 -26.77 3.61
C GLY A 242 1.02 -27.22 3.44
N PHE A 243 0.50 -27.17 2.21
CA PHE A 243 -0.89 -27.54 1.91
C PHE A 243 -1.16 -29.03 2.19
N LEU A 244 -0.23 -29.91 1.82
CA LEU A 244 -0.35 -31.36 2.01
C LEU A 244 -0.45 -31.81 3.47
N PRO A 245 0.43 -31.39 4.40
CA PRO A 245 0.27 -31.69 5.80
C PRO A 245 -1.00 -31.05 6.37
N CYS A 246 -1.39 -29.84 5.95
CA CYS A 246 -2.65 -29.24 6.41
C CYS A 246 -3.88 -30.09 6.05
N LEU A 247 -3.94 -30.59 4.82
CA LEU A 247 -5.01 -31.51 4.38
C LEU A 247 -5.11 -32.76 5.27
N LYS A 248 -3.96 -33.31 5.69
CA LYS A 248 -3.86 -34.58 6.41
C LYS A 248 -4.03 -34.44 7.93
N TYR A 249 -3.51 -33.37 8.53
CA TYR A 249 -3.38 -33.25 9.98
C TYR A 249 -4.40 -32.30 10.62
N VAL A 250 -4.90 -31.29 9.89
CA VAL A 250 -5.88 -30.35 10.44
C VAL A 250 -7.25 -31.04 10.55
N PRO A 251 -7.83 -31.18 11.77
CA PRO A 251 -9.17 -31.73 11.94
C PRO A 251 -10.23 -30.67 11.60
N GLN A 252 -11.42 -31.12 11.23
CA GLN A 252 -12.59 -30.23 11.14
C GLN A 252 -13.24 -30.14 12.52
N THR A 253 -13.42 -28.93 13.02
CA THR A 253 -13.94 -28.66 14.38
C THR A 253 -15.44 -28.35 14.39
N ARG A 254 -16.01 -27.96 13.23
CA ARG A 254 -17.43 -27.61 13.12
C ARG A 254 -18.33 -28.78 13.52
N ASN A 255 -19.30 -28.51 14.39
CA ASN A 255 -20.30 -29.45 14.90
C ASN A 255 -19.71 -30.71 15.57
N LYS A 256 -18.50 -30.62 16.14
CA LYS A 256 -17.87 -31.71 16.89
C LYS A 256 -17.59 -31.29 18.32
N THR A 257 -17.70 -32.24 19.24
CA THR A 257 -17.28 -32.03 20.63
C THR A 257 -15.76 -32.10 20.76
N LEU A 258 -15.20 -31.49 21.81
CA LEU A 258 -13.77 -31.54 22.09
C LEU A 258 -13.25 -32.99 22.17
N GLU A 259 -14.03 -33.89 22.76
CA GLU A 259 -13.69 -35.32 22.88
C GLU A 259 -13.58 -36.00 21.51
N GLN A 260 -14.51 -35.74 20.60
CA GLN A 260 -14.47 -36.26 19.23
C GLN A 260 -13.24 -35.77 18.47
N ILE A 261 -12.87 -34.49 18.64
CA ILE A 261 -11.67 -33.90 18.03
C ILE A 261 -10.40 -34.56 18.61
N GLN A 262 -10.37 -34.78 19.93
CA GLN A 262 -9.25 -35.44 20.62
C GLN A 262 -9.08 -36.91 20.18
N GLN A 263 -10.18 -37.63 19.93
CA GLN A 263 -10.13 -38.97 19.35
C GLN A 263 -9.63 -38.97 17.90
N GLU A 264 -10.08 -37.99 17.09
CA GLU A 264 -9.62 -37.83 15.70
C GLU A 264 -8.11 -37.53 15.63
N LEU A 265 -7.60 -36.71 16.55
CA LEU A 265 -6.17 -36.43 16.71
C LEU A 265 -5.36 -37.66 17.13
N LYS A 266 -5.94 -38.58 17.93
CA LYS A 266 -5.31 -39.86 18.30
C LYS A 266 -5.22 -40.87 17.14
N ARG A 267 -5.95 -40.62 16.04
CA ARG A 267 -6.03 -41.43 14.79
C ARG A 267 -6.62 -42.84 14.97
N GLU A 268 -7.53 -43.05 15.92
CA GLU A 268 -8.09 -44.39 16.23
C GLU A 268 -9.22 -44.85 15.29
N HIS A 269 -9.73 -44.03 14.36
CA HIS A 269 -10.72 -44.45 13.36
C HIS A 269 -10.43 -43.85 11.97
N ARG A 270 -9.98 -44.66 11.00
CA ARG A 270 -9.95 -44.27 9.57
C ARG A 270 -10.81 -45.24 8.75
N GLY A 271 -12.11 -44.97 8.68
CA GLY A 271 -13.02 -45.61 7.73
C GLY A 271 -13.02 -44.94 6.35
N VAL A 272 -13.58 -45.63 5.35
CA VAL A 272 -13.73 -45.23 3.93
C VAL A 272 -14.33 -43.82 3.76
N ASN A 273 -15.16 -43.37 4.70
CA ASN A 273 -15.73 -42.02 4.74
C ASN A 273 -14.66 -40.90 4.73
N HIS A 274 -13.45 -41.15 5.27
CA HIS A 274 -12.39 -40.13 5.34
C HIS A 274 -11.90 -39.66 3.96
N LEU A 275 -11.87 -40.56 2.96
CA LEU A 275 -11.48 -40.23 1.58
C LEU A 275 -12.55 -39.40 0.86
N LEU A 276 -13.84 -39.74 1.03
CA LEU A 276 -14.98 -38.97 0.52
C LEU A 276 -15.01 -37.56 1.13
N TYR A 277 -14.78 -37.45 2.43
CA TYR A 277 -14.65 -36.14 3.10
C TYR A 277 -13.48 -35.32 2.54
N LYS A 278 -12.30 -35.94 2.35
CA LYS A 278 -11.13 -35.26 1.78
C LYS A 278 -11.41 -34.73 0.37
N LYS A 279 -12.11 -35.52 -0.47
CA LYS A 279 -12.53 -35.12 -1.82
C LYS A 279 -13.54 -33.97 -1.79
N LYS A 280 -14.55 -34.03 -0.91
CA LYS A 280 -15.56 -32.95 -0.73
C LYS A 280 -14.93 -31.62 -0.32
N TYR A 281 -13.99 -31.62 0.63
CA TYR A 281 -13.34 -30.37 1.07
C TYR A 281 -12.36 -29.82 0.05
N LEU A 282 -11.65 -30.68 -0.67
CA LEU A 282 -10.79 -30.26 -1.77
C LEU A 282 -11.63 -29.62 -2.89
N GLN A 283 -12.80 -30.18 -3.19
CA GLN A 283 -13.74 -29.62 -4.17
C GLN A 283 -14.25 -28.24 -3.73
N ILE A 284 -14.78 -28.11 -2.51
CA ILE A 284 -15.24 -26.82 -1.96
C ILE A 284 -14.13 -25.77 -2.02
N SER A 285 -12.90 -26.17 -1.69
CA SER A 285 -11.74 -25.28 -1.75
C SER A 285 -11.39 -24.86 -3.17
N LEU A 286 -11.51 -25.77 -4.13
CA LEU A 286 -11.23 -25.51 -5.53
C LEU A 286 -12.29 -24.59 -6.15
N ASP A 287 -13.57 -24.83 -5.84
CA ASP A 287 -14.69 -24.03 -6.34
C ASP A 287 -14.65 -22.59 -5.79
N THR A 288 -14.25 -22.39 -4.53
CA THR A 288 -14.05 -21.05 -3.95
C THR A 288 -12.82 -20.36 -4.53
N MET A 289 -11.72 -21.08 -4.77
CA MET A 289 -10.54 -20.53 -5.46
C MET A 289 -10.84 -20.13 -6.90
N GLN A 290 -11.60 -20.94 -7.65
CA GLN A 290 -12.04 -20.59 -9.01
C GLN A 290 -12.95 -19.36 -9.02
N SER A 291 -13.93 -19.31 -8.11
CA SER A 291 -14.88 -18.18 -8.02
C SER A 291 -14.16 -16.85 -7.72
N ALA A 292 -13.19 -16.87 -6.81
CA ALA A 292 -12.36 -15.71 -6.49
C ALA A 292 -11.39 -15.33 -7.63
N PHE A 293 -10.86 -16.31 -8.37
CA PHE A 293 -10.01 -16.07 -9.54
C PHE A 293 -10.79 -15.47 -10.72
N VAL A 294 -12.04 -15.87 -10.94
CA VAL A 294 -12.91 -15.27 -11.96
C VAL A 294 -13.26 -13.83 -11.59
N LEU A 295 -13.59 -13.56 -10.33
CA LEU A 295 -13.81 -12.20 -9.83
C LEU A 295 -12.56 -11.31 -10.02
N PHE A 296 -11.37 -11.88 -9.79
CA PHE A 296 -10.10 -11.21 -10.05
C PHE A 296 -9.89 -10.86 -11.53
N LEU A 297 -10.15 -11.79 -12.45
CA LEU A 297 -10.02 -11.54 -13.89
C LEU A 297 -10.97 -10.42 -14.38
N LEU A 298 -12.16 -10.32 -13.79
CA LEU A 298 -13.12 -9.25 -14.07
C LEU A 298 -12.63 -7.87 -13.57
N VAL A 299 -11.97 -7.82 -12.42
CA VAL A 299 -11.36 -6.59 -11.90
C VAL A 299 -10.15 -6.16 -12.75
N VAL A 300 -9.34 -7.12 -13.21
CA VAL A 300 -8.14 -6.88 -14.05
C VAL A 300 -8.50 -6.33 -15.43
N SER A 301 -9.62 -6.76 -16.01
CA SER A 301 -10.05 -6.31 -17.35
C SER A 301 -10.57 -4.86 -17.37
N CYS A 302 -10.88 -4.27 -16.21
CA CYS A 302 -11.23 -2.85 -16.10
C CYS A 302 -10.02 -1.90 -16.00
N ALA A 303 -8.78 -2.40 -15.88
CA ALA A 303 -7.60 -1.58 -15.55
C ALA A 303 -6.63 -1.32 -16.73
N ALA A 304 -6.99 -1.67 -17.98
CA ALA A 304 -6.11 -1.46 -19.13
C ALA A 304 -6.22 -0.03 -19.69
N VAL A 305 -5.26 0.84 -19.37
CA VAL A 305 -5.19 2.22 -19.88
C VAL A 305 -4.81 2.23 -21.37
N LYS A 306 -5.68 2.75 -22.24
CA LYS A 306 -5.37 3.07 -23.64
C LYS A 306 -5.18 4.58 -23.79
N LEU A 307 -4.29 5.00 -24.70
CA LEU A 307 -4.13 6.42 -25.08
C LEU A 307 -5.49 7.00 -25.52
N PRO A 308 -5.77 8.30 -25.29
CA PRO A 308 -6.99 8.92 -25.76
C PRO A 308 -7.13 8.73 -27.27
N PRO A 309 -8.32 8.37 -27.78
CA PRO A 309 -8.54 8.08 -29.20
C PRO A 309 -8.25 9.27 -30.14
N ASN A 310 -8.06 10.48 -29.60
CA ASN A 310 -7.81 11.72 -30.34
C ASN A 310 -6.34 12.18 -30.33
N PHE A 311 -5.37 11.32 -30.00
CA PHE A 311 -3.95 11.70 -30.04
C PHE A 311 -3.45 11.84 -31.49
N GLN A 312 -3.08 13.05 -31.89
CA GLN A 312 -2.58 13.35 -33.23
C GLN A 312 -1.14 12.85 -33.37
N LYS A 313 -0.92 11.91 -34.30
CA LYS A 313 0.41 11.41 -34.65
C LYS A 313 1.03 12.24 -35.77
N CYS A 314 2.35 12.35 -35.76
CA CYS A 314 3.12 13.10 -36.77
C CYS A 314 4.11 12.17 -37.47
N ASN A 315 4.15 12.19 -38.81
CA ASN A 315 5.07 11.37 -39.59
C ASN A 315 6.49 11.94 -39.55
N ARG A 316 7.49 11.13 -39.24
CA ARG A 316 8.88 11.60 -39.08
C ARG A 316 9.55 12.14 -40.35
N LYS A 317 9.03 11.81 -41.54
CA LYS A 317 9.65 12.16 -42.84
C LYS A 317 8.96 13.33 -43.56
N GLN A 318 7.90 13.91 -42.98
CA GLN A 318 7.17 15.00 -43.62
C GLN A 318 7.94 16.33 -43.47
N PRO A 319 7.96 17.19 -44.52
CA PRO A 319 8.70 18.45 -44.50
C PRO A 319 8.17 19.48 -43.47
N ASP A 320 6.93 19.31 -42.99
CA ASP A 320 6.24 20.15 -42.02
C ASP A 320 6.18 19.51 -40.61
N LEU A 321 7.11 18.58 -40.28
CA LEU A 321 7.15 17.88 -39.00
C LEU A 321 7.08 18.84 -37.80
N LYS A 322 7.81 19.95 -37.83
CA LYS A 322 7.80 20.96 -36.75
C LYS A 322 6.40 21.53 -36.52
N GLU A 323 5.64 21.82 -37.57
CA GLU A 323 4.28 22.37 -37.46
C GLU A 323 3.27 21.32 -36.96
N CYS A 324 3.40 20.06 -37.39
CA CYS A 324 2.57 18.96 -36.90
C CYS A 324 2.79 18.73 -35.40
N VAL A 325 4.05 18.65 -34.98
CA VAL A 325 4.42 18.39 -33.58
C VAL A 325 4.00 19.55 -32.69
N PHE A 326 4.14 20.80 -33.16
CA PHE A 326 3.62 21.97 -32.46
C PHE A 326 2.10 21.90 -32.25
N LYS A 327 1.32 21.57 -33.29
CA LYS A 327 -0.14 21.39 -33.17
C LYS A 327 -0.52 20.23 -32.25
N ALA A 328 0.20 19.11 -32.33
CA ALA A 328 -0.01 17.96 -31.46
C ALA A 328 0.29 18.30 -29.98
N ALA A 329 1.38 19.03 -29.72
CA ALA A 329 1.74 19.51 -28.39
C ALA A 329 0.71 20.51 -27.84
N GLN A 330 0.25 21.45 -28.66
CA GLN A 330 -0.77 22.42 -28.27
C GLN A 330 -2.11 21.74 -27.91
N ASN A 331 -2.54 20.76 -28.72
CA ASN A 331 -3.70 19.93 -28.41
C ASN A 331 -3.48 19.09 -27.15
N GLY A 332 -2.29 18.53 -26.97
CA GLY A 332 -1.89 17.78 -25.79
C GLY A 332 -1.98 18.61 -24.51
N ILE A 333 -1.33 19.78 -24.48
CA ILE A 333 -1.35 20.71 -23.34
C ILE A 333 -2.80 21.07 -22.97
N SER A 334 -3.66 21.37 -23.95
CA SER A 334 -5.07 21.65 -23.69
C SER A 334 -5.83 20.47 -23.07
N GLN A 335 -5.45 19.22 -23.38
CA GLN A 335 -6.05 18.02 -22.80
C GLN A 335 -5.50 17.69 -21.41
N LEU A 336 -4.22 18.00 -21.13
CA LEU A 336 -3.61 17.85 -19.81
C LEU A 336 -4.28 18.75 -18.75
N THR A 337 -5.01 19.79 -19.16
CA THR A 337 -5.80 20.66 -18.27
C THR A 337 -7.17 20.07 -17.89
N ARG A 338 -7.61 18.98 -18.53
CA ARG A 338 -8.82 18.24 -18.15
C ARG A 338 -8.41 17.03 -17.32
N ALA A 339 -9.11 16.80 -16.20
CA ALA A 339 -8.92 15.59 -15.41
C ALA A 339 -9.28 14.36 -16.27
N TYR A 340 -8.26 13.71 -16.84
CA TYR A 340 -8.39 12.39 -17.44
C TYR A 340 -8.15 11.37 -16.34
N ASP A 341 -9.21 10.80 -15.78
CA ASP A 341 -9.11 9.79 -14.71
C ASP A 341 -8.35 8.52 -15.13
N GLU A 342 -8.22 8.29 -16.44
CA GLU A 342 -7.56 7.10 -17.01
C GLU A 342 -6.04 7.24 -17.14
N VAL A 343 -5.52 8.46 -17.28
CA VAL A 343 -4.08 8.74 -17.28
C VAL A 343 -3.84 9.62 -16.08
N LYS A 344 -3.29 9.07 -14.98
CA LYS A 344 -2.88 9.81 -13.77
C LYS A 344 -1.78 10.82 -14.09
N ILE A 345 -2.12 11.83 -14.87
CA ILE A 345 -1.38 13.05 -15.08
C ILE A 345 -1.52 13.82 -13.78
N ILE A 346 -0.40 14.32 -13.26
CA ILE A 346 -0.38 15.16 -12.08
C ILE A 346 -1.41 16.27 -12.26
N ASN A 347 -2.20 16.54 -11.21
CA ASN A 347 -3.13 17.66 -11.26
C ASN A 347 -2.32 18.96 -11.37
N VAL A 348 -2.30 19.55 -12.56
CA VAL A 348 -1.59 20.81 -12.83
C VAL A 348 -2.40 22.03 -12.38
N HIS A 349 -3.59 21.82 -11.80
CA HIS A 349 -4.50 22.88 -11.38
C HIS A 349 -5.32 22.55 -10.10
N PRO A 350 -4.93 23.10 -8.93
CA PRO A 350 -3.62 23.67 -8.62
C PRO A 350 -2.56 22.57 -8.45
N PHE A 351 -1.32 22.86 -8.83
CA PHE A 351 -0.18 22.02 -8.51
C PHE A 351 0.17 22.20 -7.02
N GLU A 352 0.09 21.13 -6.25
CA GLU A 352 0.33 21.15 -4.80
C GLU A 352 1.78 20.74 -4.47
N LEU A 353 2.48 21.62 -3.74
CA LEU A 353 3.85 21.39 -3.27
C LEU A 353 3.86 21.37 -1.72
N PRO A 354 4.17 20.23 -1.08
CA PRO A 354 4.00 20.07 0.36
C PRO A 354 4.95 20.93 1.18
N ALA A 355 6.20 21.06 0.75
CA ALA A 355 7.19 21.92 1.38
C ALA A 355 8.25 22.37 0.38
N LEU A 356 8.76 23.57 0.58
CA LEU A 356 9.87 24.16 -0.15
C LEU A 356 10.76 24.89 0.85
N THR A 357 12.07 24.73 0.74
CA THR A 357 13.03 25.46 1.59
C THR A 357 14.16 25.97 0.73
N ILE A 358 14.34 27.28 0.76
CA ILE A 358 15.41 28.00 0.07
C ILE A 358 16.29 28.58 1.17
N GLY A 359 17.59 28.24 1.17
CA GLY A 359 18.52 28.75 2.17
C GLY A 359 18.81 30.24 1.98
N ALA A 360 19.34 30.91 3.01
CA ALA A 360 19.80 32.28 2.89
C ALA A 360 20.88 32.43 1.80
N GLY A 361 20.54 33.13 0.72
CA GLY A 361 21.45 33.48 -0.37
C GLY A 361 22.60 34.38 0.08
N LYS A 362 23.58 34.59 -0.81
CA LYS A 362 24.71 35.52 -0.58
C LYS A 362 24.47 36.93 -1.13
N GLY A 363 23.33 37.15 -1.79
CA GLY A 363 22.97 38.39 -2.45
C GLY A 363 22.13 39.32 -1.59
N PRO A 364 21.36 40.23 -2.22
CA PRO A 364 20.47 41.15 -1.53
C PRO A 364 19.38 40.44 -0.69
N VAL A 365 19.01 39.20 -1.01
CA VAL A 365 18.05 38.39 -0.25
C VAL A 365 18.81 37.39 0.62
N ALA A 366 19.16 37.81 1.82
CA ALA A 366 19.76 36.95 2.84
C ALA A 366 18.67 36.51 3.84
N VAL A 367 17.75 35.68 3.36
CA VAL A 367 16.57 35.21 4.11
C VAL A 367 16.50 33.69 4.04
N ASP A 368 16.32 33.05 5.19
CA ASP A 368 15.91 31.65 5.22
C ASP A 368 14.41 31.58 4.90
N GLN A 369 14.08 30.98 3.75
CA GLN A 369 12.71 30.93 3.25
C GLN A 369 12.18 29.51 3.36
N LYS A 370 11.13 29.33 4.15
CA LYS A 370 10.40 28.06 4.24
C LYS A 370 8.96 28.27 3.82
N PHE A 371 8.51 27.46 2.87
CA PHE A 371 7.12 27.43 2.45
C PHE A 371 6.53 26.03 2.67
N LYS A 372 5.26 25.98 3.04
CA LYS A 372 4.48 24.76 3.27
C LYS A 372 3.13 24.88 2.59
N ASN A 373 2.53 23.74 2.26
CA ASN A 373 1.17 23.65 1.71
C ASN A 373 0.97 24.56 0.49
N CYS A 374 1.98 24.66 -0.37
CA CYS A 374 1.97 25.55 -1.51
C CYS A 374 0.99 25.07 -2.57
N LYS A 375 0.18 25.98 -3.09
CA LYS A 375 -0.73 25.78 -4.21
C LYS A 375 -0.32 26.71 -5.34
N LEU A 376 0.12 26.12 -6.43
CA LEU A 376 0.53 26.83 -7.63
C LEU A 376 -0.57 26.72 -8.69
N ASP A 377 -0.97 27.86 -9.23
CA ASP A 377 -2.02 28.00 -10.22
C ASP A 377 -1.49 28.80 -11.42
N GLY A 378 -2.08 28.61 -12.60
CA GLY A 378 -1.72 29.30 -13.85
C GLY A 378 -1.07 28.41 -14.90
N PHE A 379 -0.58 27.21 -14.54
CA PHE A 379 0.07 26.31 -15.51
C PHE A 379 -0.85 25.88 -16.66
N HIS A 380 -2.14 25.75 -16.39
CA HIS A 380 -3.16 25.41 -17.38
C HIS A 380 -3.44 26.54 -18.39
N LEU A 381 -3.02 27.78 -18.09
CA LEU A 381 -3.20 28.95 -18.95
C LEU A 381 -2.00 29.18 -19.88
N MET A 382 -1.01 28.28 -19.88
CA MET A 382 0.16 28.39 -20.74
C MET A 382 -0.23 28.50 -22.21
N LYS A 383 0.28 29.53 -22.86
CA LYS A 383 0.25 29.67 -24.32
C LYS A 383 1.58 29.16 -24.85
N LEU A 384 1.52 28.12 -25.67
CA LEU A 384 2.70 27.58 -26.33
C LEU A 384 3.12 28.53 -27.46
N ASP A 385 4.33 29.06 -27.39
CA ASP A 385 4.90 29.99 -28.37
C ASP A 385 5.78 29.25 -29.38
N ASP A 386 6.58 28.29 -28.91
CA ASP A 386 7.35 27.37 -29.76
C ASP A 386 7.47 25.99 -29.07
N PHE A 387 7.56 24.94 -29.88
CA PHE A 387 7.83 23.59 -29.42
C PHE A 387 8.65 22.87 -30.46
N GLU A 388 9.81 22.39 -30.03
CA GLU A 388 10.75 21.70 -30.90
C GLU A 388 11.13 20.36 -30.26
N PHE A 389 10.90 19.29 -31.00
CA PHE A 389 11.35 17.95 -30.64
C PHE A 389 12.55 17.60 -31.54
N ASP A 390 13.75 17.91 -31.07
CA ASP A 390 14.98 17.71 -31.82
C ASP A 390 15.48 16.27 -31.65
N LEU A 391 15.17 15.43 -32.65
CA LEU A 391 15.56 14.03 -32.70
C LEU A 391 17.07 13.82 -32.90
N GLU A 392 17.75 14.75 -33.58
CA GLU A 392 19.19 14.66 -33.88
C GLU A 392 20.03 15.15 -32.69
N GLY A 393 19.68 16.34 -32.18
CA GLY A 393 20.30 16.94 -30.99
C GLY A 393 19.81 16.36 -29.67
N LYS A 394 18.88 15.40 -29.70
CA LYS A 394 18.30 14.67 -28.55
C LYS A 394 17.86 15.58 -27.41
N LYS A 395 17.02 16.56 -27.75
CA LYS A 395 16.48 17.53 -26.79
C LYS A 395 15.07 17.95 -27.18
N VAL A 396 14.27 18.27 -26.17
CA VAL A 396 12.97 18.92 -26.36
C VAL A 396 13.09 20.36 -25.90
N MET A 397 12.70 21.31 -26.74
CA MET A 397 12.60 22.71 -26.39
C MET A 397 11.13 23.12 -26.34
N ILE A 398 10.76 23.78 -25.25
CA ILE A 398 9.42 24.29 -25.03
C ILE A 398 9.56 25.77 -24.72
N VAL A 399 8.91 26.62 -25.50
CA VAL A 399 8.81 28.06 -25.27
C VAL A 399 7.34 28.39 -25.10
N GLY A 400 6.99 29.10 -24.06
CA GLY A 400 5.62 29.53 -23.87
C GLY A 400 5.49 30.68 -22.88
N THR A 401 4.31 31.29 -22.92
CA THR A 401 3.96 32.43 -22.10
C THR A 401 2.80 32.07 -21.18
N PHE A 402 2.96 32.32 -19.88
CA PHE A 402 1.91 32.18 -18.88
C PHE A 402 1.32 33.57 -18.58
N PRO A 403 0.01 33.81 -18.84
CA PRO A 403 -0.61 35.10 -18.55
C PRO A 403 -0.49 35.50 -17.08
N GLU A 404 -0.69 34.53 -16.18
CA GLU A 404 -0.55 34.71 -14.75
C GLU A 404 -0.19 33.37 -14.10
N VAL A 405 0.74 33.39 -13.16
CA VAL A 405 1.08 32.27 -12.29
C VAL A 405 0.95 32.73 -10.85
N THR A 406 0.11 32.06 -10.07
CA THR A 406 -0.13 32.41 -8.67
C THR A 406 0.36 31.30 -7.76
N MET A 407 1.19 31.64 -6.78
CA MET A 407 1.67 30.74 -5.74
C MET A 407 1.13 31.20 -4.38
N LYS A 408 0.35 30.33 -3.72
CA LYS A 408 -0.18 30.55 -2.37
C LYS A 408 0.42 29.54 -1.42
N CYS A 409 1.05 29.98 -0.34
CA CYS A 409 1.73 29.10 0.60
C CYS A 409 1.54 29.57 2.05
N GLU A 410 1.83 28.69 3.00
CA GLU A 410 2.18 29.07 4.37
C GLU A 410 3.69 29.33 4.42
N TYR A 411 4.11 30.52 4.86
CA TYR A 411 5.52 30.91 4.89
C TYR A 411 6.06 31.02 6.32
N GLU A 412 7.37 30.82 6.44
CA GLU A 412 8.20 31.20 7.58
C GLU A 412 9.47 31.85 6.99
N LEU A 413 9.64 33.14 7.26
CA LEU A 413 10.77 33.95 6.80
C LEU A 413 11.52 34.48 8.00
N ASP A 414 12.85 34.39 7.96
CA ASP A 414 13.75 35.03 8.92
C ASP A 414 15.02 35.48 8.20
N GLY A 415 15.37 36.76 8.35
CA GLY A 415 16.58 37.34 7.76
C GLY A 415 16.41 38.80 7.34
N LYS A 416 16.96 39.16 6.19
CA LYS A 416 16.86 40.51 5.64
C LYS A 416 16.80 40.53 4.11
N ILE A 417 16.06 41.49 3.57
CA ILE A 417 15.96 41.77 2.14
C ILE A 417 16.50 43.17 1.92
N LEU A 418 17.54 43.28 1.08
CA LEU A 418 18.35 44.48 0.90
C LEU A 418 18.96 44.93 2.24
N LEU A 419 18.42 46.00 2.82
CA LEU A 419 18.80 46.55 4.13
C LEU A 419 17.70 46.39 5.18
N VAL A 420 16.58 45.80 4.81
CA VAL A 420 15.37 45.73 5.64
C VAL A 420 15.28 44.35 6.29
N PRO A 421 15.25 44.25 7.64
CA PRO A 421 15.02 42.97 8.29
C PRO A 421 13.62 42.48 7.95
N ILE A 422 13.46 41.18 7.71
CA ILE A 422 12.17 40.55 7.48
C ILE A 422 12.04 39.35 8.42
N GLN A 423 10.94 39.32 9.16
CA GLN A 423 10.61 38.20 10.02
C GLN A 423 9.10 38.03 10.05
N GLY A 424 8.62 36.80 9.87
CA GLY A 424 7.20 36.53 9.95
C GLY A 424 6.84 35.09 9.65
N THR A 425 5.63 34.72 10.06
CA THR A 425 5.01 33.44 9.72
C THR A 425 3.55 33.70 9.39
N GLY A 426 3.06 33.22 8.25
CA GLY A 426 1.69 33.48 7.85
C GLY A 426 1.38 32.98 6.45
N PRO A 427 0.22 33.34 5.88
CA PRO A 427 -0.07 33.08 4.48
C PRO A 427 0.71 34.06 3.59
N SER A 428 1.23 33.54 2.47
CA SER A 428 1.85 34.33 1.40
C SER A 428 1.13 34.11 0.08
N THR A 429 1.02 35.16 -0.72
CA THR A 429 0.58 35.10 -2.11
C THR A 429 1.64 35.78 -2.99
N ILE A 430 2.16 35.04 -3.96
CA ILE A 430 3.11 35.55 -4.95
C ILE A 430 2.46 35.40 -6.33
N VAL A 431 2.41 36.47 -7.11
CA VAL A 431 1.77 36.50 -8.43
C VAL A 431 2.79 36.95 -9.46
N LEU A 432 3.00 36.14 -10.50
CA LEU A 432 3.85 36.47 -11.63
C LEU A 432 2.94 36.71 -12.84
N LYS A 433 3.13 37.82 -13.55
CA LYS A 433 2.33 38.18 -14.73
C LYS A 433 3.15 38.11 -16.01
N ASN A 434 2.48 37.68 -17.09
CA ASN A 434 3.04 37.56 -18.44
C ASN A 434 4.42 36.89 -18.46
N VAL A 435 4.51 35.71 -17.83
CA VAL A 435 5.76 35.00 -17.63
C VAL A 435 6.17 34.31 -18.92
N LYS A 436 7.31 34.72 -19.49
CA LYS A 436 7.94 34.01 -20.58
C LYS A 436 8.79 32.89 -20.00
N ALA A 437 8.57 31.67 -20.46
CA ALA A 437 9.34 30.52 -20.02
C ALA A 437 9.96 29.80 -21.22
N LYS A 438 11.20 29.36 -21.03
CA LYS A 438 11.91 28.50 -21.96
C LYS A 438 12.47 27.30 -21.21
N GLY A 439 11.99 26.12 -21.55
CA GLY A 439 12.52 24.85 -21.06
C GLY A 439 13.30 24.14 -22.15
N VAL A 440 14.51 23.68 -21.83
CA VAL A 440 15.29 22.77 -22.67
C VAL A 440 15.49 21.48 -21.88
N PHE A 441 15.08 20.37 -22.47
CA PHE A 441 15.07 19.05 -21.85
C PHE A 441 15.88 18.07 -22.70
N PRO A 442 17.19 17.95 -22.45
CA PRO A 442 18.01 16.92 -23.07
C PRO A 442 17.52 15.54 -22.65
N TYR A 443 17.52 14.60 -23.59
CA TYR A 443 17.07 13.25 -23.35
C TYR A 443 18.03 12.21 -23.91
N GLU A 444 17.97 11.03 -23.32
CA GLU A 444 18.58 9.81 -23.82
C GLU A 444 17.52 8.87 -24.35
N GLU A 445 17.88 8.12 -25.36
CA GLU A 445 17.04 7.07 -25.91
C GLU A 445 17.43 5.76 -25.25
N PHE A 446 16.43 5.00 -24.84
CA PHE A 446 16.63 3.62 -24.41
C PHE A 446 15.69 2.70 -25.16
N LYS A 447 16.18 1.52 -25.49
CA LYS A 447 15.39 0.53 -26.22
C LYS A 447 14.69 -0.40 -25.25
N LYS A 448 13.39 -0.61 -25.47
CA LYS A 448 12.59 -1.61 -24.77
C LYS A 448 11.78 -2.36 -25.83
N LYS A 449 12.16 -3.61 -26.10
CA LYS A 449 11.49 -4.52 -27.06
C LYS A 449 11.30 -3.92 -28.47
N ASP A 450 12.40 -3.55 -29.11
CA ASP A 450 12.42 -2.99 -30.47
C ASP A 450 11.70 -1.64 -30.66
N LYS A 451 11.21 -1.05 -29.58
CA LYS A 451 10.70 0.32 -29.54
C LYS A 451 11.65 1.23 -28.76
N THR A 452 11.71 2.49 -29.16
CA THR A 452 12.63 3.49 -28.62
C THR A 452 11.86 4.43 -27.70
N PHE A 453 12.31 4.56 -26.47
CA PHE A 453 11.71 5.40 -25.45
C PHE A 453 12.66 6.53 -25.08
N VAL A 454 12.09 7.59 -24.50
CA VAL A 454 12.79 8.83 -24.15
C VAL A 454 12.90 8.94 -22.64
N LYS A 455 14.12 9.18 -22.16
CA LYS A 455 14.40 9.51 -20.76
C LYS A 455 15.10 10.86 -20.69
N PHE A 456 14.45 11.84 -20.09
CA PHE A 456 15.03 13.15 -19.84
C PHE A 456 16.08 13.07 -18.75
N VAL A 457 17.28 13.57 -19.06
CA VAL A 457 18.46 13.49 -18.19
C VAL A 457 18.60 14.73 -17.34
N SER A 458 18.25 15.89 -17.90
CA SER A 458 18.32 17.19 -17.26
C SER A 458 17.24 18.11 -17.78
N SER A 459 17.07 19.25 -17.11
CA SER A 459 16.23 20.34 -17.56
C SER A 459 16.95 21.66 -17.31
N SER A 460 16.87 22.54 -18.30
CA SER A 460 17.31 23.93 -18.19
C SER A 460 16.08 24.79 -18.40
N LEU A 461 15.60 25.39 -17.32
CA LEU A 461 14.45 26.28 -17.33
C LEU A 461 14.92 27.73 -17.20
N THR A 462 14.36 28.60 -18.03
CA THR A 462 14.49 30.05 -17.93
C THR A 462 13.10 30.63 -17.74
N ILE A 463 12.95 31.53 -16.78
CA ILE A 463 11.68 32.18 -16.42
C ILE A 463 11.93 33.69 -16.39
N ASP A 464 11.14 34.44 -17.14
CA ASP A 464 11.24 35.90 -17.28
C ASP A 464 9.83 36.53 -17.15
N PRO A 465 9.41 36.94 -15.94
CA PRO A 465 8.14 37.61 -15.70
C PRO A 465 8.19 39.11 -16.05
N GLU A 466 7.09 39.67 -16.56
CA GLU A 466 6.99 41.13 -16.74
C GLU A 466 6.74 41.87 -15.42
N LEU A 467 6.12 41.20 -14.45
CA LEU A 467 5.85 41.71 -13.12
C LEU A 467 5.76 40.56 -12.12
N VAL A 468 6.35 40.75 -10.95
CA VAL A 468 6.13 39.90 -9.78
C VAL A 468 5.53 40.73 -8.66
N SER A 469 4.48 40.21 -8.04
CA SER A 469 3.83 40.84 -6.88
C SER A 469 3.93 39.91 -5.67
N PHE A 470 4.42 40.44 -4.57
CA PHE A 470 4.60 39.75 -3.30
C PHE A 470 3.61 40.28 -2.28
N ASN A 471 2.94 39.37 -1.59
CA ASN A 471 2.10 39.69 -0.43
C ASN A 471 2.34 38.67 0.68
N PHE A 472 2.97 39.12 1.77
CA PHE A 472 3.20 38.35 2.98
C PHE A 472 2.35 38.92 4.11
N GLU A 473 1.40 38.13 4.61
CA GLU A 473 0.56 38.53 5.74
C GLU A 473 1.25 38.20 7.07
N ASN A 474 0.87 38.88 8.16
CA ASN A 474 1.39 38.62 9.50
C ASN A 474 2.94 38.78 9.64
N LEU A 475 3.54 39.66 8.83
CA LEU A 475 4.93 40.09 9.05
C LEU A 475 5.05 40.81 10.40
N PHE A 476 6.20 40.64 11.06
CA PHE A 476 6.52 41.22 12.37
C PHE A 476 5.44 40.98 13.44
N ASN A 477 4.88 39.76 13.48
CA ASN A 477 3.81 39.36 14.40
C ASN A 477 2.55 40.23 14.28
N GLY A 478 2.25 40.70 13.08
CA GLY A 478 1.00 41.43 12.77
C GLY A 478 1.10 42.95 12.85
N ASP A 479 2.30 43.53 12.95
CA ASP A 479 2.47 44.98 12.78
C ASP A 479 2.16 45.38 11.34
N LYS A 480 0.94 45.88 11.14
CA LYS A 480 0.43 46.23 9.82
C LYS A 480 1.26 47.31 9.12
N LYS A 481 1.79 48.30 9.85
CA LYS A 481 2.54 49.39 9.23
C LYS A 481 3.90 48.89 8.73
N LEU A 482 4.60 48.08 9.52
CA LEU A 482 5.86 47.47 9.12
C LEU A 482 5.66 46.43 8.01
N GLY A 483 4.62 45.60 8.11
CA GLY A 483 4.28 44.60 7.09
C GLY A 483 3.93 45.23 5.74
N ASP A 484 3.07 46.26 5.74
CA ASP A 484 2.69 46.98 4.51
C ASP A 484 3.91 47.66 3.87
N ASN A 485 4.80 48.26 4.68
CA ASN A 485 6.04 48.85 4.19
C ASN A 485 6.98 47.81 3.57
N VAL A 486 7.14 46.63 4.18
CA VAL A 486 8.00 45.56 3.63
C VAL A 486 7.42 44.99 2.34
N ASN A 487 6.11 44.74 2.29
CA ASN A 487 5.45 44.33 1.05
C ASN A 487 5.61 45.42 -0.03
N GLN A 488 5.53 46.70 0.31
CA GLN A 488 5.79 47.78 -0.64
C GLN A 488 7.23 47.74 -1.16
N VAL A 489 8.23 47.63 -0.28
CA VAL A 489 9.64 47.54 -0.69
C VAL A 489 9.90 46.33 -1.59
N LEU A 490 9.31 45.18 -1.26
CA LEU A 490 9.39 43.97 -2.08
C LEU A 490 8.80 44.17 -3.48
N ASN A 491 7.66 44.84 -3.58
CA ASN A 491 7.00 45.11 -4.86
C ASN A 491 7.68 46.22 -5.66
N ASP A 492 8.24 47.24 -5.01
CA ASP A 492 8.98 48.33 -5.66
C ASP A 492 10.32 47.83 -6.23
N ASN A 493 10.93 46.81 -5.61
CA ASN A 493 12.20 46.19 -6.00
C ASN A 493 12.03 44.73 -6.43
N TRP A 494 10.87 44.41 -7.02
CA TRP A 494 10.49 43.01 -7.28
C TRP A 494 11.49 42.29 -8.18
N LYS A 495 12.12 43.02 -9.10
CA LYS A 495 13.03 42.46 -10.10
C LYS A 495 14.34 42.02 -9.45
N GLU A 496 14.93 42.85 -8.61
CA GLU A 496 16.14 42.51 -7.86
C GLU A 496 15.88 41.33 -6.91
N VAL A 497 14.72 41.30 -6.24
CA VAL A 497 14.33 40.20 -5.36
C VAL A 497 14.15 38.90 -6.14
N PHE A 498 13.47 38.96 -7.29
CA PHE A 498 13.25 37.80 -8.16
C PHE A 498 14.56 37.25 -8.71
N ASP A 499 15.40 38.11 -9.29
CA ASP A 499 16.66 37.74 -9.93
C ASP A 499 17.65 37.07 -8.94
N ASP A 500 17.61 37.45 -7.66
CA ASP A 500 18.48 36.88 -6.63
C ASP A 500 18.06 35.46 -6.21
N VAL A 501 16.76 35.16 -6.16
CA VAL A 501 16.26 33.89 -5.62
C VAL A 501 15.89 32.87 -6.70
N ILE A 502 15.58 33.32 -7.92
CA ILE A 502 14.93 32.48 -8.94
C ILE A 502 15.72 31.21 -9.30
N GLN A 503 17.06 31.24 -9.22
CA GLN A 503 17.89 30.07 -9.53
C GLN A 503 17.64 28.91 -8.57
N ASP A 504 17.50 29.19 -7.27
CA ASP A 504 17.25 28.16 -6.26
C ASP A 504 15.86 27.53 -6.44
N TYR A 505 14.87 28.35 -6.82
CA TYR A 505 13.54 27.84 -7.17
C TYR A 505 13.58 27.00 -8.45
N ILE A 506 14.29 27.47 -9.50
CA ILE A 506 14.44 26.74 -10.76
C ILE A 506 15.07 25.35 -10.51
N GLU A 507 16.06 25.24 -9.63
CA GLU A 507 16.69 23.94 -9.32
C GLU A 507 15.67 22.94 -8.76
N VAL A 508 14.82 23.37 -7.82
CA VAL A 508 13.76 22.52 -7.26
C VAL A 508 12.71 22.17 -8.33
N PHE A 509 12.27 23.15 -9.11
CA PHE A 509 11.30 22.92 -10.19
C PHE A 509 11.85 22.02 -11.30
N ASN A 510 13.14 22.09 -11.60
CA ASN A 510 13.78 21.26 -12.60
C ASN A 510 13.67 19.77 -12.25
N GLN A 511 13.92 19.40 -10.99
CA GLN A 511 13.77 18.02 -10.53
C GLN A 511 12.32 17.53 -10.64
N ILE A 512 11.36 18.38 -10.26
CA ILE A 512 9.94 18.07 -10.38
C ILE A 512 9.57 17.83 -11.86
N LEU A 513 9.96 18.75 -12.75
CA LEU A 513 9.66 18.65 -14.18
C LEU A 513 10.26 17.40 -14.82
N ILE A 514 11.52 17.06 -14.52
CA ILE A 514 12.15 15.83 -15.01
C ILE A 514 11.35 14.60 -14.57
N SER A 515 10.90 14.57 -13.31
CA SER A 515 10.07 13.48 -12.79
C SER A 515 8.74 13.37 -13.55
N VAL A 516 8.05 14.50 -13.78
CA VAL A 516 6.79 14.55 -14.54
C VAL A 516 7.00 14.06 -15.98
N PHE A 517 7.99 14.61 -16.68
CA PHE A 517 8.27 14.26 -18.07
C PHE A 517 8.68 12.80 -18.21
N ASN A 518 9.53 12.27 -17.33
CA ASN A 518 9.91 10.86 -17.37
C ASN A 518 8.74 9.94 -17.06
N ASN A 519 7.81 10.32 -16.17
CA ASN A 519 6.60 9.55 -15.92
C ASN A 519 5.69 9.49 -17.16
N LEU A 520 5.61 10.58 -17.93
CA LEU A 520 4.84 10.64 -19.16
C LEU A 520 5.50 9.87 -20.32
N PHE A 521 6.77 10.15 -20.60
CA PHE A 521 7.49 9.64 -21.77
C PHE A 521 8.11 8.24 -21.59
N SER A 522 8.11 7.69 -20.37
CA SER A 522 8.38 6.26 -20.16
C SER A 522 7.21 5.35 -20.59
N LYS A 523 6.03 5.92 -20.81
CA LYS A 523 4.79 5.19 -21.18
C LYS A 523 4.45 5.27 -22.67
N VAL A 524 5.11 6.16 -23.42
CA VAL A 524 4.86 6.40 -24.84
C VAL A 524 6.16 6.22 -25.60
N SER A 525 6.22 5.25 -26.51
CA SER A 525 7.41 5.08 -27.36
C SER A 525 7.43 6.13 -28.46
N LEU A 526 8.62 6.45 -28.98
CA LEU A 526 8.76 7.34 -30.12
C LEU A 526 8.00 6.83 -31.34
N GLU A 527 7.89 5.51 -31.54
CA GLU A 527 7.14 4.90 -32.65
C GLU A 527 5.62 4.95 -32.45
N ASP A 528 5.15 5.12 -31.21
CA ASP A 528 3.72 5.31 -30.93
C ASP A 528 3.33 6.80 -30.99
N ALA A 529 4.27 7.69 -30.63
CA ALA A 529 4.11 9.14 -30.69
C ALA A 529 4.27 9.72 -32.11
N PHE A 530 5.08 9.08 -32.94
CA PHE A 530 5.38 9.50 -34.32
C PHE A 530 5.14 8.34 -35.28
N ASP A 531 4.51 8.62 -36.42
CA ASP A 531 4.29 7.66 -37.52
C ASP A 531 5.51 7.48 -38.43
#